data_AF-A0AAU7BW73-F1
#
_entry.id   AF-A0AAU7BW73-F1
#
_cell.length_a   1.000
_cell.length_b   1.000
_cell.length_c   1.000
_cell.angle_alpha   90.00
_cell.angle_beta   90.00
_cell.angle_gamma   90.00
#
_symmetry.space_group_name_H-M   'P 1'
#
loop_
_entity.id
_entity.type
_entity.pdbx_description
1 polymer ?
#
loop_
_entity_poly.entity_id
_entity_poly.type
_entity_poly.pdbx_seq_one_letter_code
_entity_poly.pdbx_strand_id
1 'polypeptide(L)'
;MTLYIYLGIISIVLILIFAAIIKKLRLAVTILAILAASLGLMLSILPLGSIALIPIIGAFILAFIAFKMAQKDGANTKLVKVIFLITIISLALTIYRSVFEVNVVENDIETIEREKQSKEDAIEELEGLEIED
;
A
#
# COMPACT_ATOMS: atom_id res chain seq x y z
N MET A 1 -28.48 10.74 49.48
CA MET A 1 -27.07 10.27 49.59
C MET A 1 -26.83 9.01 48.75
N THR A 2 -27.67 7.98 48.86
CA THR A 2 -27.57 6.71 48.12
C THR A 2 -27.65 6.82 46.59
N LEU A 3 -28.47 7.72 46.03
CA LEU A 3 -28.62 7.89 44.57
C LEU A 3 -27.34 8.43 43.89
N TYR A 4 -26.65 9.38 44.53
CA TYR A 4 -25.39 9.94 44.01
C TYR A 4 -24.27 8.89 43.96
N ILE A 5 -24.25 8.00 44.96
CA ILE A 5 -23.30 6.89 45.01
C ILE A 5 -23.55 5.95 43.82
N TYR A 6 -24.81 5.62 43.52
CA TYR A 6 -25.17 4.81 42.36
C TYR A 6 -24.78 5.47 41.03
N LEU A 7 -25.06 6.77 40.86
CA LEU A 7 -24.67 7.50 39.65
C LEU A 7 -23.14 7.51 39.45
N GLY A 8 -22.38 7.69 40.53
CA GLY A 8 -20.92 7.65 40.51
C GLY A 8 -20.37 6.30 40.06
N ILE A 9 -20.92 5.20 40.59
CA ILE A 9 -20.52 3.84 40.21
C ILE A 9 -20.82 3.57 38.72
N ILE A 10 -21.99 3.99 38.24
CA ILE A 10 -22.37 3.83 36.82
C ILE A 10 -21.40 4.56 35.89
N SER A 11 -21.01 5.80 36.26
CA SER A 11 -20.05 6.57 35.47
C SER A 11 -18.68 5.89 35.39
N ILE A 12 -18.17 5.37 36.52
CA ILE A 12 -16.89 4.65 36.56
C ILE A 12 -16.93 3.38 35.69
N VAL A 13 -18.01 2.60 35.77
CA VAL A 13 -18.18 1.39 34.95
C VAL A 13 -18.20 1.74 33.46
N LEU A 14 -18.89 2.82 33.07
CA LEU A 14 -18.93 3.27 31.68
C LEU A 14 -17.55 3.68 31.16
N ILE A 15 -16.77 4.39 31.98
CA ILE A 15 -15.38 4.78 31.64
C ILE A 15 -14.51 3.53 31.41
N LEU A 16 -14.64 2.51 32.27
CA LEU A 16 -13.88 1.27 32.13
C LEU A 16 -14.24 0.50 30.85
N ILE A 17 -15.53 0.44 30.49
CA ILE A 17 -15.98 -0.18 29.23
C ILE A 17 -15.40 0.57 28.04
N PHE A 18 -15.48 1.90 28.04
CA PHE A 18 -14.97 2.73 26.95
C PHE A 18 -13.45 2.56 26.76
N ALA A 19 -12.69 2.53 27.86
CA ALA A 19 -11.26 2.27 27.84
C ALA A 19 -10.93 0.89 27.25
N ALA A 20 -11.70 -0.15 27.57
CA ALA A 20 -11.51 -1.48 26.99
C ALA A 20 -11.77 -1.51 25.47
N ILE A 21 -12.79 -0.78 24.99
CA ILE A 21 -13.11 -0.66 23.56
C ILE A 21 -11.98 0.04 22.80
N ILE A 22 -11.49 1.18 23.32
CA ILE A 22 -10.38 1.92 22.71
C ILE A 22 -9.14 1.03 22.56
N LYS A 23 -8.82 0.25 23.59
CA LYS A 23 -7.64 -0.63 23.58
C LYS A 23 -7.73 -1.69 22.48
N LYS A 24 -8.91 -2.28 22.25
CA LYS A 24 -9.14 -3.23 21.15
C LYS A 24 -9.05 -2.55 19.78
N LEU A 25 -9.64 -1.36 19.62
CA LEU A 25 -9.61 -0.62 18.36
C LEU A 25 -8.19 -0.28 17.92
N ARG A 26 -7.33 0.16 18.85
CA ARG A 26 -5.92 0.46 18.57
C ARG A 26 -5.17 -0.73 17.97
N LEU A 27 -5.42 -1.93 18.50
CA LEU A 27 -4.76 -3.16 18.03
C LEU A 27 -5.16 -3.48 16.59
N ALA A 28 -6.46 -3.37 16.26
CA ALA A 28 -6.95 -3.56 14.90
C ALA A 28 -6.33 -2.57 13.90
N VAL A 29 -6.28 -1.27 14.24
CA VAL A 29 -5.67 -0.24 13.38
C VAL A 29 -4.18 -0.51 13.16
N THR A 30 -3.47 -0.96 14.20
CA THR A 30 -2.03 -1.28 14.09
C THR A 30 -1.79 -2.47 13.17
N ILE A 31 -2.60 -3.53 13.28
CA ILE A 31 -2.50 -4.71 12.40
C ILE A 31 -2.78 -4.33 10.95
N LEU A 32 -3.81 -3.52 10.69
CA LEU A 32 -4.11 -3.02 9.35
C LEU A 32 -2.96 -2.18 8.77
N ALA A 33 -2.33 -1.34 9.59
CA ALA A 33 -1.17 -0.56 9.16
C ALA A 33 0.02 -1.46 8.79
N ILE A 34 0.29 -2.52 9.56
CA ILE A 34 1.34 -3.50 9.24
C ILE A 34 1.04 -4.19 7.92
N LEU A 35 -0.18 -4.71 7.73
CA LEU A 35 -0.56 -5.41 6.51
C LEU A 35 -0.45 -4.49 5.28
N ALA A 36 -0.93 -3.25 5.38
CA ALA A 36 -0.83 -2.27 4.30
C ALA A 36 0.64 -1.91 4.00
N ALA A 37 1.48 -1.72 5.02
CA ALA A 37 2.89 -1.40 4.84
C ALA A 37 3.65 -2.56 4.17
N SER A 38 3.39 -3.80 4.60
CA SER A 38 3.97 -5.00 4.01
C SER A 38 3.54 -5.18 2.55
N LEU A 39 2.25 -4.99 2.25
CA LEU A 39 1.75 -5.01 0.87
C LEU A 39 2.40 -3.91 0.03
N GLY A 40 2.48 -2.68 0.54
CA GLY A 40 3.14 -1.57 -0.14
C GLY A 40 4.61 -1.82 -0.42
N LEU A 41 5.34 -2.43 0.52
CA LEU A 41 6.74 -2.84 0.31
C LEU A 41 6.85 -3.91 -0.78
N MET A 42 6.06 -4.98 -0.70
CA MET A 42 6.06 -6.05 -1.70
C MET A 42 5.74 -5.53 -3.09
N LEU A 43 4.71 -4.68 -3.21
CA LEU A 43 4.30 -4.09 -4.48
C LEU A 43 5.32 -3.08 -5.02
N SER A 44 6.08 -2.42 -4.14
CA SER A 44 7.15 -1.50 -4.54
C SER A 44 8.39 -2.23 -5.09
N ILE A 45 8.66 -3.45 -4.61
CA ILE A 45 9.76 -4.29 -5.10
C ILE A 45 9.39 -4.96 -6.42
N LEU A 46 8.10 -5.19 -6.66
CA LEU A 46 7.61 -5.71 -7.93
C LEU A 46 7.47 -4.54 -8.94
N PRO A 47 7.79 -4.73 -10.22
CA PRO A 47 7.64 -3.67 -11.24
C PRO A 47 6.16 -3.47 -11.63
N LEU A 48 5.27 -3.33 -10.65
CA LEU A 48 3.84 -3.06 -10.83
C LEU A 48 3.54 -1.56 -10.99
N GLY A 49 4.58 -0.75 -11.22
CA GLY A 49 4.48 0.70 -11.38
C GLY A 49 3.85 1.39 -10.17
N SER A 50 3.03 2.42 -10.42
CA SER A 50 2.45 3.31 -9.42
C SER A 50 1.37 2.67 -8.54
N ILE A 51 0.98 1.40 -8.77
CA ILE A 51 -0.07 0.69 -8.01
C ILE A 51 0.32 0.56 -6.53
N ALA A 52 1.62 0.46 -6.23
CA ALA A 52 2.15 0.41 -4.87
C ALA A 52 1.79 1.64 -4.02
N LEU A 53 1.50 2.79 -4.65
CA LEU A 53 1.19 4.02 -3.93
C LEU A 53 -0.08 3.91 -3.08
N ILE A 54 -1.09 3.16 -3.53
CA ILE A 54 -2.36 3.01 -2.81
C ILE A 54 -2.16 2.39 -1.41
N PRO A 55 -1.58 1.18 -1.29
CA PRO A 55 -1.32 0.60 0.03
C PRO A 55 -0.28 1.40 0.83
N ILE A 56 0.68 2.07 0.20
CA ILE A 56 1.68 2.92 0.90
C ILE A 56 1.00 4.13 1.56
N ILE A 57 0.16 4.87 0.84
CA ILE A 57 -0.57 6.03 1.39
C ILE A 57 -1.53 5.56 2.50
N GLY A 58 -2.24 4.45 2.27
CA GLY A 58 -3.11 3.84 3.28
C GLY A 58 -2.34 3.47 4.56
N ALA A 59 -1.19 2.82 4.42
CA ALA A 59 -0.32 2.46 5.53
C ALA A 59 0.18 3.70 6.29
N PHE A 60 0.52 4.78 5.58
CA PHE A 60 0.97 6.02 6.20
C PHE A 60 -0.11 6.65 7.08
N ILE A 61 -1.34 6.77 6.56
CA ILE A 61 -2.48 7.31 7.30
C ILE A 61 -2.82 6.43 8.51
N LEU A 62 -2.89 5.12 8.32
CA LEU A 62 -3.20 4.17 9.40
C LEU A 62 -2.12 4.16 10.48
N ALA A 63 -0.84 4.20 10.10
CA ALA A 63 0.27 4.31 11.04
C ALA A 63 0.22 5.64 11.82
N PHE A 64 -0.16 6.75 11.16
CA PHE A 64 -0.34 8.04 11.83
C PHE A 64 -1.47 8.00 12.87
N ILE A 65 -2.61 7.41 12.52
CA ILE A 65 -3.74 7.22 13.45
C ILE A 65 -3.32 6.32 14.62
N ALA A 66 -2.68 5.18 14.34
CA ALA A 66 -2.17 4.27 15.35
C ALA A 66 -1.17 4.97 16.31
N PHE A 67 -0.33 5.86 15.78
CA PHE A 67 0.63 6.62 16.56
C PHE A 67 -0.07 7.59 17.52
N LYS A 68 -1.08 8.33 17.04
CA LYS A 68 -1.86 9.24 17.89
C LYS A 68 -2.63 8.49 18.99
N MET A 69 -3.22 7.33 18.66
CA MET A 69 -3.89 6.49 19.67
C MET A 69 -2.91 5.96 20.71
N ALA A 70 -1.73 5.48 20.29
CA ALA A 70 -0.71 4.95 21.20
C ALA A 70 -0.17 6.02 22.16
N GLN A 71 0.00 7.28 21.71
CA GLN A 71 0.41 8.37 22.58
C GLN A 71 -0.64 8.69 23.65
N LYS A 72 -1.93 8.66 23.32
CA LYS A 72 -3.01 8.93 24.29
C LYS A 72 -3.06 7.89 25.41
N ASP A 73 -2.71 6.64 25.11
CA ASP A 73 -2.74 5.53 26.06
C ASP A 73 -1.42 5.36 26.85
N GLY A 74 -0.42 6.22 26.63
CA GLY A 74 0.94 6.04 27.17
C GLY A 74 1.61 4.74 26.68
N ALA A 75 1.13 4.17 25.57
CA ALA A 75 1.56 2.88 25.07
C ALA A 75 2.88 3.00 24.29
N ASN A 76 3.62 1.89 24.23
CA ASN A 76 4.89 1.83 23.51
C ASN A 76 4.69 2.08 22.00
N THR A 77 5.31 3.15 21.48
CA THR A 77 5.21 3.57 20.08
C THR A 77 6.27 2.94 19.16
N LYS A 78 7.17 2.09 19.68
CA LYS A 78 8.27 1.48 18.90
C LYS A 78 7.76 0.76 17.65
N LEU A 79 6.72 -0.07 17.78
CA LEU A 79 6.15 -0.79 16.63
C LEU A 79 5.63 0.17 15.55
N VAL A 80 4.91 1.22 15.95
CA VAL A 80 4.37 2.20 14.99
C VAL A 80 5.48 2.96 14.28
N LYS A 81 6.58 3.28 14.98
CA LYS A 81 7.77 3.89 14.35
C LYS A 81 8.43 2.97 13.32
N VAL A 82 8.49 1.66 13.57
CA VAL A 82 9.00 0.69 12.59
C VAL A 82 8.10 0.63 11.36
N ILE A 83 6.77 0.64 11.53
CA ILE A 83 5.83 0.69 10.41
C ILE A 83 6.06 1.94 9.56
N PHE A 84 6.21 3.11 10.20
CA PHE A 84 6.54 4.36 9.49
C PHE A 84 7.83 4.25 8.68
N LEU A 85 8.87 3.66 9.24
CA LEU A 85 10.14 3.46 8.55
C LEU A 85 9.98 2.60 7.29
N ILE A 86 9.26 1.48 7.42
CA ILE A 86 8.95 0.59 6.29
C ILE A 86 8.19 1.35 5.21
N THR A 87 7.13 2.08 5.58
CA THR A 87 6.32 2.85 4.64
C THR A 87 7.13 3.91 3.89
N ILE A 88 8.05 4.61 4.58
CA ILE A 88 8.93 5.62 3.96
C ILE A 88 9.89 4.95 2.98
N ILE A 89 10.47 3.80 3.32
CA ILE A 89 11.36 3.05 2.43
C ILE A 89 10.59 2.59 1.18
N SER A 90 9.39 2.04 1.33
CA SER A 90 8.54 1.65 0.20
C SER A 90 8.21 2.85 -0.69
N LEU A 91 7.91 4.00 -0.10
CA LEU A 91 7.62 5.23 -0.85
C LEU A 91 8.85 5.69 -1.65
N ALA A 92 10.03 5.69 -1.04
CA ALA A 92 11.28 6.06 -1.70
C ALA A 92 11.61 5.13 -2.88
N LEU A 93 11.45 3.81 -2.68
CA LEU A 93 11.61 2.81 -3.74
C LEU A 93 10.63 3.05 -4.90
N THR A 94 9.35 3.28 -4.59
CA THR A 94 8.31 3.53 -5.59
C THR A 94 8.60 4.80 -6.39
N ILE A 95 9.00 5.89 -5.73
CA ILE A 95 9.38 7.16 -6.39
C ILE A 95 10.61 6.96 -7.26
N TYR A 96 11.64 6.29 -6.74
CA TYR A 96 12.87 6.02 -7.48
C TYR A 96 12.56 5.30 -8.79
N ARG A 97 11.79 4.21 -8.72
CA ARG A 97 11.36 3.48 -9.92
C ARG A 97 10.52 4.33 -10.85
N SER A 98 9.54 5.05 -10.32
CA SER A 98 8.66 5.90 -11.15
C SER A 98 9.38 7.02 -11.90
N VAL A 99 10.53 7.50 -11.40
CA VAL A 99 11.28 8.62 -12.01
C VAL A 99 12.44 8.13 -12.87
N PHE A 100 13.14 7.07 -12.45
CA PHE A 100 14.39 6.62 -13.07
C PHE A 100 14.26 5.36 -13.92
N GLU A 101 13.29 4.48 -13.64
CA GLU A 101 13.00 3.35 -14.52
C GLU A 101 12.02 3.83 -15.59
N VAL A 102 12.53 4.12 -16.80
CA VAL A 102 11.68 4.24 -17.98
C VAL A 102 10.99 2.88 -18.10
N ASN A 103 9.67 2.86 -18.03
CA ASN A 103 8.85 1.67 -18.28
C ASN A 103 8.94 1.30 -19.78
N VAL A 104 10.14 1.11 -20.31
CA VAL A 104 10.33 0.28 -21.49
C VAL A 104 10.12 -1.12 -20.97
N VAL A 105 8.89 -1.61 -21.12
CA VAL A 105 8.64 -3.04 -21.06
C VAL A 105 9.61 -3.63 -22.08
N GLU A 106 10.66 -4.30 -21.63
CA GLU A 106 11.67 -4.92 -22.51
C GLU A 106 10.99 -5.79 -23.58
N ASN A 107 9.83 -6.37 -23.20
CA ASN A 107 8.93 -7.12 -24.05
C ASN A 107 8.21 -6.31 -25.15
N ASP A 108 7.96 -5.01 -24.97
CA ASP A 108 7.25 -4.18 -25.97
C ASP A 108 8.15 -3.85 -27.15
N ILE A 109 9.45 -3.61 -26.94
CA ILE A 109 10.38 -3.33 -28.04
C ILE A 109 10.50 -4.57 -28.92
N GLU A 110 10.76 -5.73 -28.33
CA GLU A 110 10.88 -7.01 -29.06
C GLU A 110 9.55 -7.38 -29.74
N THR A 111 8.41 -7.19 -29.08
CA THR A 111 7.09 -7.47 -29.67
C THR A 111 6.77 -6.52 -30.83
N ILE A 112 7.04 -5.21 -30.69
CA ILE A 112 6.83 -4.22 -31.75
C ILE A 112 7.74 -4.52 -32.94
N GLU A 113 8.99 -4.89 -32.69
CA GLU A 113 9.98 -5.18 -33.73
C GLU A 113 9.61 -6.47 -34.48
N ARG A 114 9.14 -7.50 -33.76
CA ARG A 114 8.63 -8.76 -34.33
C ARG A 114 7.33 -8.57 -35.12
N GLU A 115 6.42 -7.71 -34.65
CA GLU A 115 5.21 -7.33 -35.40
C GLU A 115 5.55 -6.56 -36.67
N LYS A 116 6.58 -5.70 -36.62
CA LYS A 116 7.05 -4.94 -37.78
C LYS A 116 7.68 -5.87 -38.81
N GLN A 117 8.56 -6.77 -38.38
CA GLN A 117 9.12 -7.83 -39.22
C GLN A 117 8.03 -8.70 -39.84
N SER A 118 7.07 -9.17 -39.05
CA SER A 118 5.97 -10.00 -39.57
C SER A 118 5.09 -9.29 -40.60
N LYS A 119 5.03 -7.94 -40.58
CA LYS A 119 4.33 -7.16 -41.60
C LYS A 119 5.18 -6.96 -42.86
N GLU A 120 6.48 -6.69 -42.69
CA GLU A 120 7.43 -6.61 -43.80
C GLU A 120 7.51 -7.94 -44.55
N ASP A 121 7.65 -9.05 -43.83
CA ASP A 121 7.67 -10.41 -44.40
C ASP A 121 6.37 -10.71 -45.17
N ALA A 122 5.21 -10.31 -44.63
CA ALA A 122 3.92 -10.49 -45.30
C ALA A 122 3.75 -9.61 -46.54
N ILE A 123 4.33 -8.40 -46.56
CA ILE A 123 4.33 -7.53 -47.74
C ILE A 123 5.25 -8.12 -48.81
N GLU A 124 6.44 -8.59 -48.43
CA GLU A 124 7.39 -9.22 -49.36
C GLU A 124 6.82 -10.51 -49.97
N GLU A 125 6.11 -11.32 -49.17
CA GLU A 125 5.40 -12.51 -49.65
C GLU A 125 4.28 -12.15 -50.65
N LEU A 126 3.56 -11.04 -50.43
CA LEU A 126 2.52 -10.54 -51.33
C LEU A 126 3.08 -9.90 -52.61
N GLU A 127 4.21 -9.19 -52.54
CA GLU A 127 4.88 -8.61 -53.71
C GLU A 127 5.58 -9.67 -54.57
N GLY A 128 6.04 -10.77 -53.95
CA GLY A 128 6.60 -11.93 -54.65
C GLY A 128 5.55 -12.85 -55.28
N LEU A 129 4.26 -12.70 -54.94
CA LEU A 129 3.15 -13.34 -55.62
C LEU A 129 2.81 -12.53 -56.88
N GLU A 130 3.55 -12.77 -57.98
CA GLU A 130 3.04 -12.43 -59.31
C GLU A 130 1.72 -13.19 -59.50
N ILE A 131 0.62 -12.44 -59.56
CA ILE A 131 -0.70 -13.00 -59.87
C ILE A 131 -0.64 -13.39 -61.34
N GLU A 132 -0.42 -14.68 -61.62
CA GLU A 132 -0.67 -15.24 -62.95
C GLU A 132 -2.17 -15.10 -63.26
N ASP A 133 -2.48 -14.28 -64.28
CA ASP A 133 -3.82 -14.08 -64.85
C ASP A 133 -4.44 -15.38 -65.41
#